data_AF-A0A0H2YVB3-F1
#
_entry.id   AF-A0A0H2YVB3-F1
#
_cell.length_a   1.000
_cell.length_b   1.000
_cell.length_c   1.000
_cell.angle_alpha   90.00
_cell.angle_beta   90.00
_cell.angle_gamma   90.00
#
_symmetry.space_group_name_H-M   'P 1'
#
loop_
_entity.id
_entity.type
_entity.pdbx_description
1 polymer ?
#
loop_
_entity_poly.entity_id
_entity_poly.type
_entity_poly.pdbx_seq_one_letter_code
_entity_poly.pdbx_strand_id
1 'polypeptide(L)'
;MSKYKVGDELIIVTDPNQETKKLKDLSFLKKDGDFACLSWGIKIVDVLYEKPNVTLTYKNVMGETNKVFAVCKNVENFDHEKVLEKALLKAFQNELTNITVIKNSGLKTIL
;
A
#
# COMPACT_ATOMS: atom_id res chain seq x y z
N MET A 1 -28.51 -2.55 -31.45
CA MET A 1 -28.57 -1.11 -31.16
C MET A 1 -29.22 -0.91 -29.80
N SER A 2 -28.44 -0.53 -28.80
CA SER A 2 -28.94 -0.02 -27.52
C SER A 2 -27.95 1.03 -27.06
N LYS A 3 -28.34 2.30 -27.09
CA LYS A 3 -27.52 3.43 -26.61
C LYS A 3 -27.75 3.57 -25.11
N TYR A 4 -26.71 3.47 -24.31
CA TYR A 4 -26.68 4.03 -22.96
C TYR A 4 -25.42 4.89 -22.83
N LYS A 5 -25.64 6.20 -22.73
CA LYS A 5 -24.66 7.15 -22.19
C LYS A 5 -25.03 7.35 -20.73
N VAL A 6 -24.15 6.93 -19.83
CA VAL A 6 -24.12 7.30 -18.41
C VAL A 6 -22.66 7.63 -18.11
N GLY A 7 -22.46 8.74 -17.39
CA GLY A 7 -21.21 9.50 -17.29
C GLY A 7 -19.94 8.69 -17.00
N ASP A 8 -18.82 9.26 -17.43
CA ASP A 8 -17.48 8.70 -17.43
C ASP A 8 -17.00 8.22 -16.04
N GLU A 9 -17.44 7.03 -15.63
CA GLU A 9 -16.69 6.21 -14.69
C GLU A 9 -15.92 5.17 -15.50
N LEU A 10 -14.64 5.45 -15.70
CA LEU A 10 -13.66 4.49 -16.20
C LEU A 10 -13.67 3.28 -15.24
N ILE A 11 -14.39 2.23 -15.60
CA ILE A 11 -14.19 0.90 -15.00
C ILE A 11 -12.82 0.43 -15.49
N ILE A 12 -11.77 0.75 -14.73
CA ILE A 12 -10.45 0.15 -14.94
C ILE A 12 -10.59 -1.31 -14.53
N VAL A 13 -10.89 -2.17 -15.50
CA VAL A 13 -10.76 -3.63 -15.35
C VAL A 13 -9.26 -3.90 -15.18
N THR A 14 -8.78 -3.79 -13.95
CA THR A 14 -7.40 -4.11 -13.61
C THR A 14 -7.35 -5.61 -13.50
N ASP A 15 -6.69 -6.27 -14.46
CA ASP A 15 -6.43 -7.71 -14.37
C ASP A 15 -5.73 -8.02 -13.03
N PRO A 16 -6.38 -8.78 -12.12
CA PRO A 16 -5.82 -9.08 -10.79
C PRO A 16 -4.44 -9.75 -10.87
N ASN A 17 -4.16 -10.46 -11.96
CA ASN A 17 -2.88 -11.13 -12.18
C ASN A 17 -1.76 -10.13 -12.48
N GLN A 18 -2.05 -9.05 -13.21
CA GLN A 18 -1.06 -8.02 -13.53
C GLN A 18 -0.72 -7.17 -12.30
N GLU A 19 -1.73 -6.85 -11.48
CA GLU A 19 -1.55 -6.11 -10.23
C GLU A 19 -0.67 -6.88 -9.24
N THR A 20 -0.99 -8.16 -9.03
CA THR A 20 -0.23 -9.03 -8.12
C THR A 20 1.20 -9.20 -8.60
N LYS A 21 1.42 -9.35 -9.92
CA LYS A 21 2.75 -9.44 -10.50
C LYS A 21 3.56 -8.16 -10.26
N LYS A 22 2.97 -6.99 -10.52
CA LYS A 22 3.64 -5.69 -10.29
C LYS A 22 4.01 -5.48 -8.81
N LEU A 23 3.14 -5.88 -7.89
CA LEU A 23 3.43 -5.80 -6.45
C LEU A 23 4.59 -6.72 -6.04
N LYS A 24 4.65 -7.93 -6.61
CA LYS A 24 5.78 -8.85 -6.40
C LYS A 24 7.08 -8.30 -6.98
N ASP A 25 7.04 -7.71 -8.18
CA ASP A 25 8.23 -7.14 -8.83
C ASP A 25 8.81 -5.96 -8.02
N LEU A 26 7.94 -5.18 -7.35
CA LEU A 26 8.32 -4.07 -6.46
C LEU A 26 8.77 -4.54 -5.06
N SER A 27 8.61 -5.82 -4.72
CA SER A 27 8.83 -6.32 -3.37
C SER A 27 9.94 -7.35 -3.33
N PHE A 28 11.10 -6.94 -2.84
CA PHE A 28 12.28 -7.81 -2.79
C PHE A 28 13.19 -7.46 -1.62
N LEU A 29 13.90 -8.45 -1.12
CA LEU A 29 15.03 -8.31 -0.22
C LEU A 29 16.26 -8.88 -0.91
N LYS A 30 17.25 -8.03 -1.19
CA LYS A 30 18.49 -8.43 -1.86
C LYS A 30 19.69 -8.10 -0.98
N LYS A 31 20.70 -8.96 -1.01
CA LYS A 31 22.01 -8.72 -0.41
C LYS A 31 23.04 -8.68 -1.55
N ASP A 32 23.88 -7.66 -1.55
CA ASP A 32 24.98 -7.49 -2.49
C ASP A 32 26.25 -7.13 -1.72
N GLY A 33 27.18 -8.08 -1.62
CA GLY A 33 28.35 -7.98 -0.73
C GLY A 33 27.95 -7.73 0.72
N ASP A 34 28.42 -6.62 1.28
CA ASP A 34 28.13 -6.16 2.65
C ASP A 34 26.87 -5.27 2.76
N PHE A 35 26.19 -5.01 1.63
CA PHE A 35 25.00 -4.16 1.58
C PHE A 35 23.74 -5.00 1.45
N ALA A 36 22.65 -4.53 2.05
CA ALA A 36 21.32 -5.12 1.90
C ALA A 36 20.31 -4.04 1.51
N CYS A 37 19.41 -4.38 0.59
CA CYS A 37 18.33 -3.51 0.12
C CYS A 37 16.99 -4.21 0.27
N LEU A 38 16.04 -3.49 0.86
CA LEU A 38 14.65 -3.90 0.96
C LEU A 38 13.80 -2.93 0.16
N SER A 39 13.01 -3.47 -0.76
CA SER A 39 11.94 -2.76 -1.44
C SER A 39 10.62 -3.47 -1.15
N TRP A 40 9.56 -2.70 -0.92
CA TRP A 40 8.23 -3.23 -0.65
C TRP A 40 7.18 -2.41 -1.37
N GLY A 41 6.37 -3.08 -2.19
CA GLY A 41 5.28 -2.47 -2.94
C GLY A 41 3.95 -2.61 -2.23
N ILE A 42 3.21 -1.50 -2.15
CA ILE A 42 1.77 -1.51 -1.82
C ILE A 42 1.00 -0.81 -2.93
N LYS A 43 -0.24 -1.22 -3.16
CA LYS A 43 -1.15 -0.50 -4.04
C LYS A 43 -2.07 0.38 -3.19
N ILE A 44 -2.04 1.68 -3.42
CA ILE A 44 -3.01 2.61 -2.84
C ILE A 44 -4.37 2.33 -3.47
N VAL A 45 -5.38 2.08 -2.63
CA VAL A 45 -6.77 1.86 -3.06
C VAL A 45 -7.58 3.13 -2.85
N ASP A 46 -7.45 3.74 -1.67
CA ASP A 46 -8.19 4.93 -1.29
C ASP A 46 -7.42 5.74 -0.24
N VAL A 47 -7.59 7.06 -0.27
CA VAL A 47 -7.04 7.99 0.72
C VAL A 47 -8.12 8.97 1.14
N LEU A 48 -8.55 8.86 2.38
CA LEU A 48 -9.54 9.75 2.98
C LEU A 48 -8.84 10.75 3.90
N TYR A 49 -9.05 12.04 3.63
CA TYR A 49 -8.52 13.13 4.46
C TYR A 49 -9.63 13.74 5.31
N GLU A 50 -9.56 13.52 6.62
CA GLU A 50 -10.53 14.02 7.60
C GLU A 50 -9.78 14.77 8.70
N LYS A 51 -9.38 16.01 8.42
CA LYS A 51 -8.55 16.83 9.32
C LYS A 51 -9.00 16.69 10.80
N PRO A 52 -8.10 16.28 11.72
CA PRO A 52 -6.65 16.11 11.59
C PRO A 52 -6.18 14.72 11.13
N ASN A 53 -7.09 13.83 10.79
CA ASN A 53 -6.85 12.43 10.45
C ASN A 53 -6.67 12.22 8.95
N VAL A 54 -5.95 11.15 8.63
CA VAL A 54 -5.90 10.55 7.30
C VAL A 54 -6.05 9.05 7.43
N THR A 55 -6.83 8.48 6.53
CA THR A 55 -7.04 7.05 6.42
C THR A 55 -6.53 6.60 5.06
N LEU A 56 -5.53 5.72 5.07
CA LEU A 56 -4.99 5.08 3.87
C LEU A 56 -5.52 3.64 3.80
N THR A 57 -6.18 3.31 2.70
CA THR A 57 -6.55 1.94 2.36
C THR A 57 -5.61 1.45 1.25
N TYR A 58 -4.96 0.31 1.46
CA TYR A 58 -3.98 -0.22 0.51
C TYR A 58 -4.10 -1.75 0.37
N LYS A 59 -3.60 -2.29 -0.74
CA LYS A 59 -3.40 -3.73 -0.93
C LYS A 59 -1.93 -4.08 -0.82
N ASN A 60 -1.63 -5.17 -0.11
CA ASN A 60 -0.27 -5.68 0.04
C ASN A 60 0.07 -6.73 -1.03
N VAL A 61 1.31 -7.22 -0.99
CA VAL A 61 1.85 -8.25 -1.91
C VAL A 61 1.08 -9.57 -1.82
N MET A 62 0.45 -9.84 -0.68
CA MET A 62 -0.39 -11.02 -0.44
C MET A 62 -1.81 -10.86 -1.00
N GLY A 63 -2.14 -9.68 -1.55
CA GLY A 63 -3.49 -9.35 -2.05
C GLY A 63 -4.47 -8.91 -0.97
N GLU A 64 -4.03 -8.79 0.28
CA GLU A 64 -4.85 -8.42 1.41
C GLU A 64 -5.09 -6.90 1.41
N THR A 65 -6.33 -6.49 1.68
CA THR A 65 -6.68 -5.08 1.82
C THR A 65 -6.52 -4.66 3.27
N ASN A 66 -5.64 -3.70 3.50
CA ASN A 66 -5.29 -3.17 4.81
C ASN A 66 -5.68 -1.69 4.91
N LYS A 67 -5.92 -1.25 6.15
CA LYS A 67 -6.28 0.14 6.45
C LYS A 67 -5.40 0.68 7.56
N VAL A 68 -4.85 1.87 7.34
CA VAL A 68 -4.02 2.58 8.30
C VAL A 68 -4.61 3.94 8.60
N PHE A 69 -4.60 4.29 9.88
CA PHE A 69 -5.02 5.60 10.38
C PHE A 69 -3.79 6.37 10.86
N ALA A 70 -3.58 7.57 10.33
CA ALA A 70 -2.55 8.47 10.82
C ALA A 70 -3.17 9.80 11.26
N VAL A 71 -2.67 10.33 12.38
CA VAL A 71 -3.14 11.60 12.95
C VAL A 71 -2.07 12.66 12.72
N CYS A 72 -2.46 13.79 12.13
CA CYS A 72 -1.59 14.95 12.02
C CYS A 72 -1.53 15.66 13.37
N LYS A 73 -0.33 15.76 13.95
CA LYS A 73 -0.12 16.42 15.25
C LYS A 73 -0.14 17.94 15.12
N ASN A 74 0.27 18.48 13.97
CA ASN A 74 0.28 19.91 13.70
C ASN A 74 -0.87 20.25 12.74
N VAL A 75 -2.03 20.55 13.32
CA VAL A 75 -3.28 20.79 12.58
C VAL A 75 -3.22 22.09 11.75
N GLU A 76 -2.37 23.03 12.14
CA GLU A 76 -2.17 24.31 11.43
C GLU A 76 -1.38 24.11 10.13
N ASN A 77 -0.48 23.11 10.08
CA ASN A 77 0.31 22.76 8.90
C ASN A 77 -0.21 21.47 8.23
N PHE A 78 -1.54 21.33 8.16
CA PHE A 78 -2.19 20.17 7.53
C PHE A 78 -2.03 20.24 6.01
N ASP A 79 -0.94 19.64 5.54
CA ASP A 79 -0.61 19.50 4.12
C ASP A 79 -0.93 18.07 3.67
N HIS A 80 -1.68 17.94 2.56
CA HIS A 80 -2.16 16.64 2.08
C HIS A 80 -1.02 15.70 1.67
N GLU A 81 0.09 16.21 1.16
CA GLU A 81 1.25 15.43 0.75
C GLU A 81 2.00 14.90 1.98
N LYS A 82 2.33 15.78 2.93
CA LYS A 82 3.00 15.39 4.18
C LYS A 82 2.20 14.40 5.02
N VAL A 83 0.88 14.59 5.06
CA VAL A 83 -0.02 13.72 5.81
C VAL A 83 -0.17 12.36 5.12
N LEU A 84 -0.17 12.33 3.78
CA LEU A 84 -0.12 11.08 3.01
C LEU A 84 1.18 10.33 3.22
N GLU A 85 2.33 11.00 3.16
CA GLU A 85 3.63 10.39 3.45
C GLU A 85 3.64 9.71 4.83
N LYS A 86 3.07 10.37 5.84
CA LYS A 86 2.93 9.80 7.17
C LYS A 86 2.07 8.53 7.18
N ALA A 87 0.96 8.53 6.44
CA ALA A 87 0.11 7.35 6.33
C ALA A 87 0.83 6.19 5.61
N LEU A 88 1.59 6.50 4.54
CA LEU A 88 2.41 5.54 3.81
C LEU A 88 3.49 4.92 4.70
N LEU A 89 4.24 5.74 5.45
CA LEU A 89 5.26 5.26 6.39
C LEU A 89 4.65 4.31 7.42
N LYS A 90 3.46 4.63 7.94
CA LYS A 90 2.76 3.77 8.91
C LYS A 90 2.26 2.47 8.26
N ALA A 91 1.81 2.50 7.02
CA ALA A 91 1.49 1.28 6.25
C ALA A 91 2.73 0.39 6.08
N PHE A 92 3.87 0.95 5.69
CA PHE A 92 5.10 0.18 5.56
C PHE A 92 5.59 -0.40 6.90
N GLN A 93 5.46 0.34 8.00
CA GLN A 93 5.79 -0.20 9.34
C GLN A 93 4.95 -1.44 9.67
N ASN A 94 3.65 -1.41 9.36
CA ASN A 94 2.77 -2.56 9.58
C ASN A 94 3.17 -3.75 8.70
N GLU A 95 3.47 -3.51 7.42
CA GLU A 95 3.91 -4.57 6.50
C GLU A 95 5.23 -5.22 6.95
N LEU A 96 6.22 -4.41 7.34
CA LEU A 96 7.50 -4.91 7.85
C LEU A 96 7.31 -5.76 9.11
N THR A 97 6.46 -5.31 10.02
CA THR A 97 6.10 -6.08 11.20
C THR A 97 5.48 -7.42 10.79
N ASN A 98 4.55 -7.42 9.84
CA ASN A 98 3.91 -8.65 9.37
C ASN A 98 4.91 -9.63 8.73
N ILE A 99 5.81 -9.14 7.86
CA ILE A 99 6.87 -9.95 7.23
C ILE A 99 7.76 -10.61 8.28
N THR A 100 8.19 -9.87 9.30
CA THR A 100 9.08 -10.41 10.33
C THR A 100 8.39 -11.50 11.16
N VAL A 101 7.10 -11.32 11.46
CA VAL A 101 6.28 -12.33 12.15
C VAL A 101 6.10 -13.58 11.29
N ILE A 102 5.78 -13.43 10.00
CA ILE A 102 5.59 -14.56 9.07
C ILE A 102 6.89 -15.34 8.88
N LYS A 103 8.04 -14.65 8.68
CA LYS A 103 9.34 -15.32 8.54
C LYS A 103 9.74 -16.10 9.79
N ASN A 104 9.36 -15.62 10.98
CA ASN A 104 9.67 -16.29 12.24
C ASN A 104 8.72 -17.46 12.57
N SER A 105 7.55 -17.54 11.92
CA SER A 105 6.50 -18.53 12.24
C SER A 105 6.57 -19.81 11.38
N GLY A 106 7.64 -20.02 10.61
CA GLY A 106 7.85 -21.25 9.84
C GLY A 106 6.91 -21.42 8.63
N LEU A 107 6.06 -20.43 8.35
CA LEU A 107 5.20 -20.38 7.17
C LEU A 107 6.05 -20.04 5.94
N LYS A 108 6.07 -20.95 4.97
CA LYS A 108 6.82 -20.84 3.71
C LYS A 108 6.35 -19.58 2.97
N THR A 109 7.17 -18.52 3.00
CA THR A 109 6.85 -17.25 2.34
C THR A 109 7.17 -17.33 0.84
N ILE A 110 6.36 -16.69 0.00
CA ILE A 110 6.48 -16.64 -1.48
C ILE A 110 7.47 -15.53 -1.92
N LEU A 111 8.51 -15.26 -1.11
CA LEU A 111 9.51 -14.21 -1.38
C LEU A 111 10.90 -14.82 -1.60
#